data_AF-A0A437A063-F1
#
_entry.id   AF-A0A437A063-F1
#
_cell.length_a   1.000
_cell.length_b   1.000
_cell.length_c   1.000
_cell.angle_alpha   90.00
_cell.angle_beta   90.00
_cell.angle_gamma   90.00
#
_symmetry.space_group_name_H-M   'P 1'
#
loop_
_entity.id
_entity.type
_entity.pdbx_description
1 polymer ?
#
loop_
_entity_poly.entity_id
_entity_poly.type
_entity_poly.pdbx_seq_one_letter_code
_entity_poly.pdbx_strand_id
1 'polypeptide(L)' 'MDPPSEHVQQQWKDKLIGKKIVDSPSDHPEHFCKQDLPQGPQGHRVIAPGTMVTKDFRPSRMNVHVDDEGNCTHIHFG' A
#
# COMPACT_ATOMS: atom_id res chain seq x y z
N MET A 1 3.57 -15.84 9.79
CA MET A 1 3.38 -14.41 10.07
C MET A 1 1.89 -14.16 10.01
N ASP A 2 1.31 -13.78 11.14
CA ASP A 2 -0.12 -13.46 11.22
C ASP A 2 -0.39 -12.12 10.54
N PRO A 3 -1.64 -11.88 10.07
CA PRO A 3 -2.01 -10.57 9.59
C PRO A 3 -1.87 -9.53 10.71
N PRO A 4 -1.55 -8.26 10.37
CA PRO A 4 -1.57 -7.20 11.37
C PRO A 4 -2.97 -7.04 11.97
N SER A 5 -3.03 -6.54 13.20
CA SER A 5 -4.31 -6.29 13.87
C SER A 5 -5.20 -5.34 13.04
N GLU A 6 -6.52 -5.45 13.20
CA GLU A 6 -7.48 -4.61 12.49
C GLU A 6 -7.19 -3.12 12.67
N HIS A 7 -6.75 -2.72 13.87
CA HIS A 7 -6.35 -1.34 14.14
C HIS A 7 -5.20 -0.88 13.25
N VAL A 8 -4.15 -1.70 13.10
CA VAL A 8 -3.01 -1.38 12.21
C VAL A 8 -3.47 -1.34 10.76
N GLN A 9 -4.34 -2.27 10.35
CA GLN A 9 -4.89 -2.26 8.99
C GLN A 9 -5.69 -0.97 8.71
N GLN A 10 -6.50 -0.52 9.67
CA GLN A 10 -7.29 0.69 9.54
C GLN A 10 -6.43 1.94 9.50
N GLN A 11 -5.39 2.04 10.34
CA GLN A 11 -4.43 3.15 10.31
C GLN A 11 -3.81 3.34 8.92
N TRP A 12 -3.44 2.25 8.24
CA TRP A 12 -2.90 2.35 6.88
C TRP A 12 -3.94 2.81 5.86
N LYS A 13 -5.19 2.32 5.97
CA LYS A 13 -6.31 2.77 5.12
C LYS A 13 -6.53 4.28 5.27
N ASP A 14 -6.68 4.75 6.50
CA ASP A 14 -6.91 6.17 6.78
C ASP A 14 -5.74 7.05 6.31
N LYS A 15 -4.52 6.51 6.37
CA LYS A 15 -3.31 7.23 5.99
C LYS A 15 -3.12 7.34 4.48
N LEU A 16 -3.40 6.30 3.70
CA LEU A 16 -3.01 6.25 2.28
C LEU A 16 -4.15 6.47 1.30
N ILE A 17 -5.41 6.19 1.66
CA ILE A 17 -6.54 6.39 0.73
C ILE A 17 -6.58 7.84 0.25
N GLY A 18 -6.62 8.03 -1.06
CA GLY A 18 -6.58 9.35 -1.72
C GLY A 18 -5.19 9.94 -1.87
N LYS A 19 -4.13 9.37 -1.29
CA LYS A 19 -2.75 9.84 -1.48
C LYS A 19 -2.13 9.25 -2.74
N LYS A 20 -1.33 10.06 -3.43
CA LYS A 20 -0.52 9.63 -4.57
C LYS A 20 0.75 8.93 -4.11
N ILE A 21 0.95 7.70 -4.56
CA ILE A 21 2.15 6.94 -4.20
C ILE A 21 3.28 7.29 -5.17
N VAL A 22 4.38 7.82 -4.63
CA VAL A 22 5.53 8.31 -5.41
C VAL A 22 6.79 7.50 -5.10
N ASP A 23 7.67 7.36 -6.10
CA ASP A 23 8.93 6.61 -5.94
C ASP A 23 10.04 7.43 -5.26
N SER A 24 9.87 8.74 -5.12
CA SER A 24 10.85 9.66 -4.51
C SER A 24 10.17 10.60 -3.53
N PRO A 25 10.88 11.10 -2.49
CA PRO A 25 10.35 12.10 -1.58
C PRO A 25 9.78 13.30 -2.32
N SER A 26 8.66 13.81 -1.80
CA SER A 26 7.94 14.94 -2.38
C SER A 26 7.38 15.78 -1.25
N ASP A 27 7.49 17.11 -1.37
CA ASP A 27 6.95 18.06 -0.39
C ASP A 27 5.43 18.25 -0.52
N HIS A 28 4.81 17.69 -1.56
CA HIS A 28 3.36 17.74 -1.73
C HIS A 28 2.62 16.93 -0.65
N PRO A 29 1.65 17.52 0.09
CA PRO A 29 1.01 16.87 1.24
C PRO A 29 0.15 15.64 0.89
N GLU A 30 -0.27 15.56 -0.37
CA GLU A 30 -1.03 14.42 -0.90
C GLU A 30 -0.13 13.31 -1.44
N HIS A 31 1.18 13.52 -1.51
CA HIS A 31 2.12 12.49 -1.94
C HIS A 31 2.57 11.64 -0.75
N PHE A 32 2.80 10.35 -1.01
CA PHE A 32 3.34 9.41 -0.04
C PHE A 32 4.46 8.61 -0.68
N CYS A 33 5.66 8.62 -0.08
CA CYS A 33 6.81 7.92 -0.65
C CYS A 33 6.68 6.41 -0.45
N LYS A 34 6.94 5.63 -1.49
CA LYS A 34 6.99 4.16 -1.43
C LYS A 34 7.98 3.65 -0.39
N GLN A 35 9.05 4.39 -0.13
CA GLN A 35 10.08 4.03 0.85
C GLN A 35 9.51 4.02 2.28
N ASP A 36 8.47 4.81 2.55
CA ASP A 36 7.80 4.90 3.85
C ASP A 36 6.72 3.82 4.05
N LEU A 37 6.49 2.97 3.03
CA LEU A 37 5.66 1.78 3.18
C LEU A 37 6.40 0.69 3.99
N PRO A 38 5.68 -0.27 4.59
CA PRO A 38 6.30 -1.35 5.35
C PRO A 38 7.33 -2.15 4.52
N GLN A 39 8.61 -2.06 4.88
CA GLN A 39 9.72 -2.75 4.20
C GLN A 39 10.10 -4.11 4.84
N GLY A 40 9.60 -4.40 6.04
CA GLY A 40 10.00 -5.56 6.85
C GLY A 40 9.26 -6.88 6.52
N PRO A 41 9.08 -7.80 7.50
CA PRO A 41 8.45 -9.12 7.27
C PRO A 41 6.99 -9.05 6.80
N GLN A 42 6.37 -7.88 6.93
CA GLN A 42 5.09 -7.57 6.32
C GLN A 42 5.25 -7.46 4.80
N GLY A 43 6.20 -6.66 4.33
CA GLY A 43 6.36 -6.34 2.91
C GLY A 43 5.16 -5.56 2.37
N HIS A 44 5.33 -4.98 1.18
CA HIS A 44 4.26 -4.28 0.49
C HIS A 44 4.35 -4.50 -1.02
N ARG A 45 3.24 -4.25 -1.71
CA ARG A 45 3.19 -4.15 -3.16
C ARG A 45 2.27 -3.01 -3.55
N VAL A 46 2.71 -2.19 -4.50
CA VAL A 46 1.86 -1.22 -5.18
C VAL A 46 1.35 -1.86 -6.46
N ILE A 47 0.04 -1.89 -6.65
CA ILE A 47 -0.64 -2.60 -7.75
C ILE A 47 -1.39 -1.57 -8.57
N ALA A 48 -0.91 -1.31 -9.80
CA ALA A 48 -1.59 -0.46 -10.75
C ALA A 48 -2.74 -1.22 -11.45
N PRO A 49 -3.72 -0.52 -12.03
CA PRO A 49 -4.80 -1.14 -12.78
C PRO A 49 -4.27 -2.07 -13.88
N GLY A 50 -4.91 -3.22 -14.07
CA GLY A 50 -4.51 -4.21 -15.08
C GLY A 50 -3.22 -4.99 -14.79
N THR A 51 -2.51 -4.69 -13.69
CA THR A 51 -1.29 -5.42 -13.32
C THR A 51 -1.63 -6.86 -12.91
N MET A 52 -1.11 -7.84 -13.65
CA MET A 52 -1.22 -9.23 -13.23
C MET A 52 -0.31 -9.48 -12.03
N VAL A 53 -0.90 -10.05 -10.98
CA VAL A 53 -0.23 -10.34 -9.73
C VAL A 53 -0.34 -11.82 -9.38
N THR A 54 0.76 -12.39 -8.88
CA THR A 54 0.75 -13.76 -8.34
C THR A 54 -0.13 -13.82 -7.10
N LYS A 55 -0.88 -14.92 -6.96
CA LYS A 55 -1.74 -15.20 -5.79
C LYS A 55 -0.99 -15.93 -4.68
N ASP A 56 0.27 -15.56 -4.41
CA ASP A 56 1.00 -16.10 -3.27
C ASP A 56 0.47 -15.43 -1.99
N PHE A 57 -0.27 -16.15 -1.17
CA PHE A 57 -0.87 -15.57 0.03
C PHE A 57 0.19 -15.31 1.10
N ARG A 58 0.31 -14.05 1.51
CA ARG A 58 1.18 -13.58 2.59
C ARG A 58 0.33 -12.74 3.53
N PRO A 59 -0.15 -13.30 4.66
CA PRO A 59 -1.08 -12.61 5.56
C PRO A 59 -0.59 -11.23 6.02
N SER A 60 0.73 -11.08 6.13
CA SER A 60 1.38 -9.86 6.57
C SER A 60 1.61 -8.82 5.47
N ARG A 61 1.42 -9.16 4.18
CA ARG A 61 1.71 -8.28 3.03
C ARG A 61 0.64 -7.24 2.83
N MET A 62 1.04 -5.97 2.77
CA MET A 62 0.15 -4.88 2.41
C MET A 62 0.11 -4.68 0.89
N ASN A 63 -1.05 -4.84 0.31
CA ASN A 63 -1.29 -4.52 -1.10
C ASN A 63 -1.95 -3.15 -1.18
N VAL A 64 -1.28 -2.22 -1.85
CA VAL A 64 -1.76 -0.86 -2.12
C VAL A 64 -2.21 -0.80 -3.56
N HIS A 65 -3.51 -0.74 -3.79
CA HIS A 65 -4.07 -0.54 -5.12
C HIS A 65 -4.10 0.94 -5.44
N VAL A 66 -3.62 1.28 -6.63
CA VAL A 66 -3.66 2.65 -7.15
C VAL A 66 -4.52 2.73 -8.39
N ASP A 67 -4.97 3.93 -8.74
CA ASP A 67 -5.56 4.25 -10.04
C ASP A 67 -4.48 4.51 -11.11
N ASP A 68 -4.90 4.88 -12.32
CA ASP A 68 -4.01 5.19 -13.45
C ASP A 68 -3.12 6.43 -13.19
N GLU A 69 -3.50 7.29 -12.24
CA GLU A 69 -2.74 8.46 -11.83
C GLU A 69 -1.79 8.18 -10.65
N GLY A 70 -1.85 6.97 -10.07
CA GLY A 70 -1.04 6.56 -8.93
C GLY A 70 -1.64 6.91 -7.57
N ASN A 71 -2.91 7.33 -7.50
CA ASN A 71 -3.59 7.60 -6.23
C ASN A 71 -4.10 6.30 -5.62
N CYS A 72 -3.87 6.11 -4.33
CA CYS A 72 -4.29 4.92 -3.61
C CYS A 72 -5.81 4.87 -3.44
N THR A 73 -6.43 3.81 -3.96
CA THR A 73 -7.87 3.59 -3.95
C THR A 73 -8.29 2.52 -2.95
N HIS A 74 -7.42 1.54 -2.67
CA HIS A 74 -7.74 0.43 -1.80
C HIS A 74 -6.51 -0.19 -1.14
N ILE A 75 -6.65 -0.63 0.10
CA ILE A 75 -5.62 -1.38 0.83
C ILE A 75 -6.21 -2.68 1.37
N HIS A 76 -5.50 -3.78 1.14
CA HIS A 76 -5.79 -5.06 1.76
C HIS A 76 -4.52 -5.79 2.19
N PHE A 77 -4.63 -6.63 3.21
CA PHE A 77 -3.54 -7.47 3.69
C PHE A 77 -3.74 -8.91 3.22
N GLY A 78 -2.72 -9.51 2.61
CA GLY A 78 -2.78 -10.86 2.02
C GLY A 78 -1.82 -11.17 0.87
#